data_AF-A0A3L8D1K4-F1
#
_entry.id   AF-A0A3L8D1K4-F1
#
_cell.length_a   1.000
_cell.length_b   1.000
_cell.length_c   1.000
_cell.angle_alpha   90.00
_cell.angle_beta   90.00
_cell.angle_gamma   90.00
#
_symmetry.space_group_name_H-M   'P 1'
#
loop_
_entity.id
_entity.type
_entity.pdbx_description
1 polymer ?
#
loop_
_entity_poly.entity_id
_entity_poly.type
_entity_poly.pdbx_seq_one_letter_code
_entity_poly.pdbx_strand_id
1 'polypeptide(L)'
;NPPHPGTVLLAGTNHHIRLLKNGTLAYTAEPVNEIYRPSIDVFFESVASYWNGDAVGVLLTGMGRDGAQGLKLMRQQGYLTIAQDQNSSAVYGMPKAAAAIDAAKEIRSLDTIAPRLLEIF
;
A
#
# COMPACT_ATOMS: atom_id res chain seq x y z
N ASN A 1 2.80 6.93 17.33
CA ASN A 1 2.35 5.68 17.97
C ASN A 1 2.54 4.51 17.01
N PRO A 2 2.90 3.32 17.50
CA PRO A 2 2.89 2.12 16.66
C PRO A 2 1.45 1.80 16.22
N PRO A 3 1.25 1.24 15.02
CA PRO A 3 -0.05 0.68 14.64
C PRO A 3 -0.49 -0.38 15.65
N HIS A 4 -1.77 -0.41 15.98
CA HIS A 4 -2.34 -1.42 16.88
C HIS A 4 -3.75 -1.84 16.43
N PRO A 5 -4.25 -3.01 16.86
CA PRO A 5 -5.55 -3.52 16.46
C PRO A 5 -6.71 -2.55 16.74
N GLY A 6 -7.76 -2.63 15.93
CA GLY A 6 -8.96 -1.81 16.05
C GLY A 6 -8.79 -0.35 15.63
N THR A 7 -7.67 0.01 14.99
CA THR A 7 -7.36 1.39 14.61
C THR A 7 -7.14 1.53 13.11
N VAL A 8 -7.72 2.58 12.54
CA VAL A 8 -7.46 3.02 11.17
C VAL A 8 -6.66 4.31 11.22
N LEU A 9 -5.48 4.31 10.59
CA LEU A 9 -4.60 5.47 10.52
C LEU A 9 -4.64 6.03 9.10
N LEU A 10 -4.93 7.33 8.99
CA LEU A 10 -5.03 8.02 7.71
C LEU A 10 -3.89 9.05 7.59
N ALA A 11 -3.22 9.07 6.45
CA ALA A 11 -2.28 10.14 6.11
C ALA A 11 -3.06 11.46 5.99
N GLY A 12 -2.81 12.40 6.89
CA GLY A 12 -3.58 13.64 7.04
C GLY A 12 -2.76 14.91 6.82
N THR A 13 -1.57 14.81 6.23
CA THR A 13 -0.71 15.96 5.96
C THR A 13 -0.17 15.92 4.53
N ASN A 14 0.41 17.04 4.08
CA ASN A 14 1.16 17.12 2.83
C ASN A 14 2.60 16.61 2.98
N HIS A 15 2.85 15.67 3.89
CA HIS A 15 4.14 14.98 4.05
C HIS A 15 3.92 13.48 3.87
N HIS A 16 4.98 12.77 3.46
CA HIS A 16 4.94 11.32 3.37
C HIS A 16 4.78 10.73 4.77
N ILE A 17 3.89 9.75 4.90
CA ILE A 17 3.85 8.89 6.08
C ILE A 17 4.76 7.68 5.85
N ARG A 18 5.60 7.36 6.84
CA ARG A 18 6.51 6.22 6.77
C ARG A 18 6.48 5.44 8.07
N LEU A 19 6.63 4.13 7.97
CA LEU A 19 7.02 3.27 9.08
C LEU A 19 8.51 3.48 9.37
N LEU A 20 8.85 3.66 10.64
CA LEU A 20 10.22 3.75 11.10
C LEU A 20 10.70 2.40 11.63
N LYS A 21 12.03 2.22 11.74
CA LYS A 21 12.66 1.00 12.30
C LYS A 21 12.16 0.62 13.70
N ASN A 22 11.69 1.60 14.48
CA ASN A 22 11.14 1.37 15.82
C ASN A 22 9.65 0.98 15.81
N GLY A 23 9.06 0.70 14.64
CA GLY A 23 7.66 0.29 14.48
C GLY A 23 6.65 1.43 14.58
N THR A 24 7.08 2.68 14.69
CA THR A 24 6.18 3.84 14.74
C THR A 24 5.99 4.47 13.36
N LEU A 25 4.83 5.10 13.16
CA LEU A 25 4.60 5.94 11.98
C LEU A 25 5.00 7.39 12.25
N ALA A 26 5.65 8.01 11.26
CA ALA A 26 6.03 9.42 11.31
C ALA A 26 5.84 10.08 9.95
N TYR A 27 5.64 11.40 9.98
CA TYR A 27 5.64 12.23 8.77
C TYR A 27 7.06 12.67 8.42
N THR A 28 7.37 12.69 7.13
CA THR A 28 8.62 13.22 6.60
C THR A 28 8.41 13.93 5.27
N ALA A 29 9.20 14.98 5.03
CA ALA A 29 9.25 15.63 3.72
C ALA A 29 10.01 14.80 2.68
N GLU A 30 10.82 13.83 3.10
CA GLU A 30 11.65 13.01 2.23
C GLU A 30 10.93 11.77 1.69
N PRO A 31 11.15 11.39 0.41
CA PRO A 31 11.98 12.10 -0.58
C PRO A 31 11.34 13.39 -1.10
N VAL A 32 12.10 14.50 -1.14
CA VAL A 32 11.56 15.82 -1.55
C VAL A 32 11.09 15.84 -3.01
N ASN A 33 11.71 15.02 -3.87
CA ASN A 33 11.48 15.01 -5.31
C ASN A 33 10.35 14.06 -5.76
N GLU A 34 9.61 13.47 -4.83
CA GLU A 34 8.50 12.59 -5.18
C GLU A 34 7.33 13.38 -5.77
N ILE A 35 6.77 12.88 -6.88
CA ILE A 35 5.68 13.56 -7.59
C ILE A 35 4.39 13.48 -6.78
N TYR A 36 4.18 12.38 -6.07
CA TYR A 36 3.02 12.13 -5.24
C TYR A 36 3.32 12.51 -3.79
N ARG A 37 2.50 13.38 -3.18
CA ARG A 37 2.67 13.73 -1.78
C ARG A 37 1.32 13.86 -1.06
N PRO A 38 1.01 12.99 -0.09
CA PRO A 38 1.79 11.79 0.30
C PRO A 38 1.86 10.75 -0.84
N SER A 39 2.94 9.95 -0.85
CA SER A 39 3.13 8.85 -1.80
C SER A 39 2.87 7.50 -1.14
N ILE A 40 2.13 6.64 -1.85
CA ILE A 40 1.86 5.26 -1.49
C ILE A 40 3.13 4.41 -1.64
N ASP A 41 3.93 4.64 -2.70
CA ASP A 41 5.21 3.94 -2.89
C ASP A 41 6.13 4.15 -1.68
N VAL A 42 6.30 5.41 -1.23
CA VAL A 42 7.12 5.75 -0.06
C VAL A 42 6.63 5.05 1.22
N PHE A 43 5.31 4.92 1.39
CA PHE A 43 4.73 4.21 2.53
C PHE A 43 5.00 2.70 2.44
N PHE A 44 4.66 2.07 1.32
CA PHE A 44 4.85 0.63 1.12
C PHE A 44 6.33 0.22 1.16
N GLU A 45 7.24 1.03 0.63
CA GLU A 45 8.68 0.84 0.77
C GLU A 45 9.11 0.78 2.24
N SER A 46 8.59 1.69 3.07
CA SER A 46 8.91 1.71 4.50
C SER A 46 8.34 0.51 5.24
N VAL A 47 7.15 0.03 4.87
CA VAL A 47 6.56 -1.20 5.43
C VAL A 47 7.41 -2.40 5.02
N ALA A 48 7.74 -2.54 3.73
CA ALA A 48 8.56 -3.62 3.21
C ALA A 48 9.96 -3.66 3.85
N SER A 49 10.50 -2.51 4.25
CA SER A 49 11.84 -2.41 4.84
C SER A 49 11.88 -2.68 6.34
N TYR A 50 10.81 -2.34 7.08
CA TYR A 50 10.88 -2.20 8.54
C TYR A 50 9.81 -2.98 9.31
N TRP A 51 8.75 -3.45 8.66
CA TRP A 51 7.78 -4.31 9.31
C TRP A 51 8.33 -5.73 9.38
N ASN A 52 8.23 -6.39 10.54
CA ASN A 52 8.69 -7.78 10.71
C ASN A 52 7.55 -8.77 10.97
N GLY A 53 6.31 -8.28 11.05
CA GLY A 53 5.13 -9.12 11.26
C GLY A 53 4.40 -9.41 9.95
N ASP A 54 3.22 -10.02 10.07
CA ASP A 54 2.33 -10.21 8.94
C ASP A 54 1.79 -8.87 8.44
N ALA A 55 1.72 -8.72 7.12
CA ALA A 55 1.14 -7.56 6.47
C ALA A 55 0.54 -7.95 5.12
N VAL A 56 -0.47 -7.19 4.70
CA VAL A 56 -1.07 -7.27 3.36
C VAL A 56 -1.03 -5.89 2.74
N GLY A 57 -0.41 -5.78 1.55
CA GLY A 57 -0.46 -4.56 0.75
C GLY A 57 -1.72 -4.55 -0.11
N VAL A 58 -2.52 -3.48 -0.05
CA VAL A 58 -3.74 -3.35 -0.86
C VAL A 58 -3.70 -2.06 -1.65
N LEU A 59 -3.77 -2.14 -2.98
CA LEU A 59 -3.81 -0.97 -3.87
C LEU A 59 -5.17 -0.87 -4.56
N LEU A 60 -5.90 0.20 -4.23
CA LEU A 60 -7.26 0.45 -4.69
C LEU A 60 -7.29 1.40 -5.90
N THR A 61 -8.49 1.62 -6.42
CA THR A 61 -8.82 2.56 -7.50
C THR A 61 -8.11 3.91 -7.35
N GLY A 62 -7.69 4.48 -8.47
CA GLY A 62 -7.09 5.81 -8.54
C GLY A 62 -6.29 6.01 -9.82
N MET A 63 -5.93 7.26 -10.08
CA MET A 63 -5.17 7.67 -11.27
C MET A 63 -3.67 7.49 -11.05
N GLY A 64 -2.93 7.26 -12.15
CA GLY A 64 -1.47 7.25 -12.12
C GLY A 64 -0.90 5.88 -11.80
N ARG A 65 0.26 5.88 -11.15
CA ARG A 65 1.05 4.67 -10.89
C ARG A 65 1.61 4.57 -9.47
N ASP A 66 1.28 5.54 -8.60
CA ASP A 66 1.74 5.56 -7.21
C ASP A 66 1.27 4.29 -6.48
N GLY A 67 2.18 3.70 -5.71
CA GLY A 67 1.96 2.47 -4.96
C GLY A 67 2.28 1.20 -5.74
N ALA A 68 2.43 1.24 -7.07
CA ALA A 68 2.75 0.04 -7.84
C ALA A 68 4.13 -0.54 -7.47
N GLN A 69 5.14 0.33 -7.38
CA GLN A 69 6.52 -0.09 -7.14
C GLN A 69 6.72 -0.54 -5.68
N GLY A 70 6.16 0.19 -4.73
CA GLY A 70 6.13 -0.15 -3.32
C GLY A 70 5.36 -1.46 -3.08
N LEU A 71 4.24 -1.67 -3.76
CA LEU A 71 3.50 -2.94 -3.69
C LEU A 71 4.34 -4.09 -4.26
N LYS A 72 5.11 -3.86 -5.33
CA LYS A 72 6.04 -4.86 -5.87
C LYS A 72 7.12 -5.23 -4.85
N LEU A 73 7.67 -4.24 -4.15
CA LEU A 73 8.65 -4.48 -3.09
C LEU A 73 8.04 -5.28 -1.94
N MET A 74 6.81 -4.96 -1.51
CA MET A 74 6.10 -5.78 -0.52
C MET A 74 5.95 -7.24 -0.98
N ARG A 75 5.55 -7.48 -2.24
CA ARG A 75 5.46 -8.83 -2.80
C ARG A 75 6.80 -9.55 -2.80
N GLN A 76 7.89 -8.86 -3.13
CA GLN A 76 9.24 -9.43 -3.13
C GLN A 76 9.71 -9.82 -1.72
N GLN A 77 9.24 -9.15 -0.67
CA GLN A 77 9.47 -9.51 0.72
C GLN A 77 8.55 -10.63 1.23
N GLY A 78 7.66 -11.17 0.38
CA GLY A 78 6.78 -12.30 0.71
C GLY A 78 5.41 -11.91 1.25
N TYR A 79 5.10 -10.62 1.39
CA TYR A 79 3.77 -10.18 1.78
C TYR A 79 2.72 -10.52 0.71
N LEU A 80 1.50 -10.79 1.17
CA LEU A 80 0.37 -10.82 0.24
C LEU A 80 0.13 -9.40 -0.29
N THR A 81 -0.10 -9.31 -1.59
CA THR A 81 -0.42 -8.06 -2.25
C THR A 81 -1.67 -8.22 -3.10
N ILE A 82 -2.62 -7.29 -2.92
CA ILE A 82 -3.92 -7.30 -3.58
C ILE A 82 -4.09 -5.98 -4.34
N ALA A 83 -4.52 -6.05 -5.60
CA ALA A 83 -4.96 -4.89 -6.35
C ALA A 83 -6.46 -4.98 -6.65
N GLN A 84 -7.15 -3.85 -6.64
CA GLN A 84 -8.55 -3.78 -7.04
C GLN A 84 -8.69 -4.10 -8.55
N ASP A 85 -9.71 -4.86 -8.92
CA ASP A 85 -9.99 -5.18 -10.32
C ASP A 85 -10.52 -3.99 -11.12
N GLN A 86 -10.56 -4.15 -12.45
CA GLN A 86 -11.04 -3.10 -13.35
C GLN A 86 -12.54 -2.82 -13.19
N ASN A 87 -13.34 -3.86 -12.99
CA ASN A 87 -14.81 -3.76 -12.99
C ASN A 87 -15.35 -2.96 -11.81
N SER A 88 -14.71 -3.08 -10.64
CA SER A 88 -15.09 -2.35 -9.43
C SER A 88 -14.38 -1.00 -9.28
N SER A 89 -13.37 -0.69 -10.12
CA SER A 89 -12.60 0.55 -10.04
C SER A 89 -13.31 1.72 -10.72
N ALA A 90 -13.41 2.85 -10.04
CA ALA A 90 -13.84 4.11 -10.66
C ALA A 90 -12.78 4.64 -11.66
N VAL A 91 -11.50 4.48 -11.31
CA VAL A 91 -10.36 4.77 -12.17
C VAL A 91 -9.35 3.63 -12.05
N TYR A 92 -9.22 2.84 -13.10
CA TYR A 92 -8.29 1.71 -13.16
C TYR A 92 -6.89 2.14 -13.62
N GLY A 93 -6.29 3.08 -12.89
CA GLY A 93 -4.93 3.59 -13.12
C GLY A 93 -3.89 2.88 -12.25
N MET A 94 -3.89 3.16 -10.94
CA MET A 94 -2.91 2.58 -10.00
C MET A 94 -3.00 1.04 -9.96
N PRO A 95 -4.19 0.42 -9.88
CA PRO A 95 -4.28 -1.05 -9.89
C PRO A 95 -3.79 -1.66 -11.21
N LYS A 96 -4.02 -0.99 -12.34
CA LYS A 96 -3.50 -1.41 -13.65
C LYS A 96 -1.97 -1.33 -13.69
N ALA A 97 -1.38 -0.27 -13.16
CA ALA A 97 0.07 -0.11 -13.07
C ALA A 97 0.70 -1.21 -12.21
N ALA A 98 0.09 -1.55 -11.07
CA ALA A 98 0.52 -2.65 -10.23
C ALA A 98 0.40 -4.01 -10.93
N ALA A 99 -0.70 -4.28 -11.64
CA ALA A 99 -0.88 -5.51 -12.41
C ALA A 99 0.18 -5.66 -13.52
N ALA A 100 0.48 -4.57 -14.23
CA ALA A 100 1.43 -4.57 -15.35
C ALA A 100 2.88 -4.94 -14.98
N ILE A 101 3.26 -4.76 -13.71
CA ILE A 101 4.61 -5.09 -13.20
C ILE A 101 4.60 -6.31 -12.27
N ASP A 102 3.51 -7.08 -12.25
CA ASP A 102 3.30 -8.21 -11.35
C ASP A 102 3.50 -7.81 -9.87
N ALA A 103 3.04 -6.62 -9.47
CA ALA A 103 3.08 -6.18 -8.07
C ALA A 103 1.99 -6.87 -7.24
N ALA A 104 0.81 -7.08 -7.82
CA ALA A 104 -0.32 -7.73 -7.17
C ALA A 104 -0.24 -9.26 -7.32
N LYS A 105 -0.31 -9.99 -6.20
CA LYS A 105 -0.45 -11.45 -6.17
C LYS A 105 -1.90 -11.86 -6.45
N GLU A 106 -2.86 -11.08 -5.96
CA GLU A 106 -4.28 -11.25 -6.22
C GLU A 106 -4.86 -9.98 -6.85
N ILE A 107 -5.75 -10.12 -7.84
CA ILE A 107 -6.56 -9.02 -8.38
C ILE A 107 -8.01 -9.34 -8.06
N ARG A 108 -8.70 -8.46 -7.33
CA ARG A 108 -10.02 -8.75 -6.74
C ARG A 108 -11.00 -7.59 -6.86
N SER A 109 -12.30 -7.91 -6.99
CA SER A 109 -13.36 -6.91 -6.86
C SER A 109 -13.39 -6.32 -5.45
N LEU A 110 -13.69 -5.02 -5.34
CA LEU A 110 -13.64 -4.24 -4.10
C LEU A 110 -14.36 -4.90 -2.92
N ASP A 111 -15.56 -5.39 -3.16
CA ASP A 111 -16.44 -6.06 -2.18
C ASP A 111 -15.85 -7.38 -1.65
N THR A 112 -14.89 -7.97 -2.37
CA THR A 112 -14.25 -9.24 -1.99
C THR A 112 -12.89 -9.05 -1.30
N ILE A 113 -12.33 -7.84 -1.28
CA ILE A 113 -11.04 -7.55 -0.64
C ILE A 113 -11.17 -7.65 0.89
N ALA A 114 -12.18 -7.03 1.50
CA ALA A 114 -12.36 -7.09 2.95
C ALA A 114 -12.60 -8.52 3.47
N PRO A 115 -13.50 -9.33 2.86
CA PRO A 115 -13.62 -10.76 3.19
C PRO A 115 -12.29 -11.51 3.09
N ARG A 116 -11.48 -11.22 2.06
CA ARG A 116 -10.16 -11.83 1.90
C ARG A 116 -9.22 -11.53 3.07
N LEU A 117 -9.18 -10.27 3.52
CA LEU A 117 -8.33 -9.88 4.65
C LEU A 117 -8.72 -10.63 5.93
N LEU A 118 -10.00 -10.88 6.16
CA LEU A 118 -10.50 -11.64 7.32
C LEU A 118 -10.15 -13.14 7.29
N GLU A 119 -9.83 -13.71 6.13
CA GLU A 119 -9.40 -15.11 6.01
C GLU A 119 -7.91 -15.31 6.36
N ILE A 120 -7.12 -14.24 6.35
CA ILE A 120 -5.65 -14.29 6.44
C ILE A 120 -5.16 -13.93 7.84
N PHE A 121 -5.89 -13.06 8.54
CA PHE A 121 -5.61 -12.65 9.91
C PHE A 121 -6.51 -13.40 10.89
#